data_AF-A0A2X1QLW6-F1
#
_entry.id   AF-A0A2X1QLW6-F1
#
_cell.length_a   1.000
_cell.length_b   1.000
_cell.length_c   1.000
_cell.angle_alpha   90.00
_cell.angle_beta   90.00
_cell.angle_gamma   90.00
#
_symmetry.space_group_name_H-M   'P 1'
#
loop_
_entity.id
_entity.type
_entity.pdbx_description
1 polymer ?
#
loop_
_entity_poly.entity_id
_entity_poly.type
_entity_poly.pdbx_seq_one_letter_code
_entity_poly.pdbx_strand_id
1 'polypeptide(L)' 'MQPEDYLPHMMRDKKVLAGKLRLVLLKSLGQAYVSNDTDHTLVLNAIRRCTQTD' A
#
# COMPACT_ATOMS: atom_id res chain seq x y z
N MET A 1 -9.62 -8.58 10.50
CA MET A 1 -9.47 -7.25 9.87
C MET A 1 -9.55 -7.49 8.38
N GLN A 2 -10.56 -6.94 7.71
CA GLN A 2 -10.73 -7.11 6.27
C GLN A 2 -9.72 -6.23 5.52
N PRO A 3 -9.23 -6.61 4.33
CA PRO A 3 -8.29 -5.81 3.53
C PRO A 3 -8.77 -4.37 3.27
N GLU A 4 -10.08 -4.21 3.16
CA GLU A 4 -10.79 -2.94 2.97
C GLU A 4 -10.78 -2.04 4.21
N ASP A 5 -10.59 -2.59 5.41
CA ASP A 5 -10.40 -1.80 6.64
C ASP A 5 -9.03 -1.12 6.67
N TYR A 6 -8.02 -1.67 5.97
CA TYR A 6 -6.67 -1.10 5.94
C TYR A 6 -6.59 0.18 5.10
N LEU A 7 -7.38 0.28 4.03
CA LEU A 7 -7.37 1.43 3.12
C LEU A 7 -7.61 2.78 3.82
N PRO A 8 -8.71 2.97 4.59
CA PRO A 8 -8.97 4.23 5.26
C PRO A 8 -7.92 4.57 6.33
N HIS A 9 -7.27 3.57 6.94
CA HIS A 9 -6.15 3.79 7.87
C HIS A 9 -4.89 4.27 7.13
N MET A 10 -4.58 3.70 5.96
CA MET A 10 -3.42 4.13 5.16
C MET A 10 -3.64 5.48 4.47
N MET A 11 -4.89 5.84 4.16
CA MET A 11 -5.26 7.15 3.60
C MET A 11 -5.23 8.29 4.64
N ARG A 12 -5.21 7.98 5.94
CA ARG A 12 -5.16 8.96 7.03
C ARG A 12 -3.74 9.42 7.38
N ASP A 13 -2.71 8.78 6.81
CA ASP A 13 -1.31 9.12 7.09
C ASP A 13 -0.93 10.50 6.51
N LYS A 14 -0.17 11.26 7.30
CA LYS A 14 -0.02 12.73 7.22
C LYS A 14 0.80 13.24 6.01
N LYS A 15 0.93 12.45 4.93
CA LYS A 15 1.70 12.76 3.71
C LYS A 15 0.89 12.64 2.41
N VAL A 16 -0.44 12.55 2.51
CA VAL A 16 -1.36 12.56 1.38
C VAL A 16 -1.57 14.01 0.90
N LEU A 17 -0.66 14.50 0.07
CA LEU A 17 -0.98 15.59 -0.85
C LEU A 17 -1.76 14.94 -2.01
N ALA A 18 -3.06 15.24 -2.12
CA ALA A 18 -3.95 14.86 -3.24
C ALA A 18 -4.49 13.41 -3.31
N GLY A 19 -4.70 12.72 -2.17
CA GLY A 19 -5.41 11.42 -2.15
C GLY A 19 -4.60 10.23 -2.67
N LYS A 20 -3.32 10.41 -2.99
CA LYS A 20 -2.44 9.36 -3.51
C LYS A 20 -1.68 8.65 -2.39
N LEU A 21 -1.72 7.31 -2.42
CA LEU A 21 -0.97 6.44 -1.52
C LEU A 21 0.52 6.48 -1.84
N ARG A 22 1.33 6.89 -0.86
CA ARG A 22 2.79 6.88 -0.94
C ARG A 22 3.33 5.61 -0.30
N LEU A 23 3.93 4.74 -1.10
CA LEU A 23 4.49 3.45 -0.68
C LEU A 23 6.01 3.44 -0.87
N VAL A 24 6.73 2.84 0.07
CA VAL A 24 8.14 2.51 -0.09
C VAL A 24 8.21 1.07 -0.56
N LEU A 25 8.72 0.85 -1.78
CA LEU A 25 8.82 -0.46 -2.41
C LEU A 25 10.29 -0.81 -2.63
N LEU A 26 10.63 -2.09 -2.46
CA LEU A 26 11.95 -2.59 -2.81
C LEU A 26 12.03 -2.82 -4.32
N LYS A 27 13.05 -2.24 -4.98
CA LYS A 27 13.39 -2.53 -6.38
C LYS A 27 14.32 -3.73 -6.46
N SER A 28 15.24 -3.86 -5.50
CA SER A 28 16.15 -4.99 -5.34
C SER A 28 16.61 -5.08 -3.88
N LEU A 29 17.28 -6.18 -3.51
CA LEU A 29 17.88 -6.30 -2.19
C LEU A 29 18.89 -5.17 -1.98
N GLY A 30 18.64 -4.31 -0.99
CA GLY A 30 19.46 -3.13 -0.69
C GLY A 30 19.06 -1.86 -1.47
N GLN A 31 18.08 -1.90 -2.37
CA GLN A 31 17.56 -0.70 -3.06
C GLN A 31 16.04 -0.58 -2.91
N ALA A 32 15.60 0.50 -2.28
CA ALA A 32 14.20 0.87 -2.18
C ALA A 32 13.92 2.18 -2.93
N TYR A 33 12.70 2.32 -3.44
CA TYR A 33 12.21 3.53 -4.05
C TYR A 33 10.84 3.88 -3.49
N VAL A 34 10.46 5.15 -3.65
CA VAL A 34 9.17 5.65 -3.21
C VAL A 34 8.25 5.74 -4.42
N SER A 35 7.13 5.03 -4.38
CA SER A 35 6.04 5.15 -5.34
C SER A 35 4.95 6.05 -4.76
N ASN A 36 4.59 7.12 -5.49
CA ASN A 36 3.56 8.08 -5.08
C ASN A 36 2.23 7.90 -5.83
N ASP A 37 2.11 6.90 -6.71
CA ASP A 37 0.96 6.72 -7.60
C ASP A 37 0.62 5.24 -7.79
N THR A 38 0.48 4.52 -6.68
CA THR A 38 0.14 3.09 -6.73
C THR A 38 -1.37 2.91 -6.69
N ASP A 39 -1.92 2.16 -7.65
CA ASP A 39 -3.34 1.86 -7.73
C ASP A 39 -3.83 1.12 -6.47
N HIS A 40 -4.92 1.60 -5.89
CA HIS A 40 -5.54 1.03 -4.70
C HIS A 40 -5.96 -0.43 -4.90
N THR A 41 -6.37 -0.80 -6.12
CA THR A 41 -6.74 -2.18 -6.46
C THR A 41 -5.53 -3.12 -6.36
N LEU A 42 -4.35 -2.66 -6.77
CA LEU A 42 -3.11 -3.46 -6.65
C LEU A 42 -2.71 -3.65 -5.19
N VAL A 43 -2.85 -2.60 -4.36
CA VAL A 43 -2.57 -2.67 -2.93
C VAL A 43 -3.50 -3.65 -2.23
N LEU A 44 -4.81 -3.59 -2.51
CA LEU A 44 -5.79 -4.54 -1.95
C LEU A 44 -5.49 -5.98 -2.34
N ASN A 45 -5.13 -6.23 -3.60
CA ASN A 45 -4.77 -7.57 -4.07
C ASN A 45 -3.50 -8.09 -3.38
N ALA A 46 -2.51 -7.23 -3.15
CA ALA A 46 -1.31 -7.60 -2.40
C ALA A 46 -1.62 -7.93 -0.93
N ILE A 47 -2.41 -7.10 -0.26
CA ILE A 47 -2.86 -7.33 1.13
C ILE A 47 -3.61 -8.67 1.20
N ARG A 48 -4.61 -8.88 0.32
CA ARG A 48 -5.37 -10.14 0.25
C ARG A 48 -4.45 -11.36 0.15
N ARG A 49 -3.45 -11.30 -0.72
CA ARG A 49 -2.51 -12.41 -0.93
C ARG A 49 -1.59 -12.67 0.27
N CYS A 50 -1.31 -11.66 1.09
CA CYS A 50 -0.53 -11.81 2.33
C CYS A 50 -1.39 -12.14 3.56
N THR A 51 -2.70 -11.86 3.52
CA THR A 51 -3.65 -12.20 4.59
C THR A 51 -4.36 -13.54 4.37
N GLN A 52 -4.30 -14.10 3.17
CA GLN A 52 -4.68 -15.49 2.88
C GLN A 52 -3.62 -16.41 3.50
N THR A 53 -3.77 -16.67 4.78
CA THR A 53 -3.15 -17.81 5.45
C THR A 53 -3.91 -19.06 5.03
N ASP A 54 -3.22 -20.03 4.42
CA ASP A 54 -3.56 -21.45 4.58
C ASP A 54 -3.42 -21.84 6.06
#